data_AF-A0A514CL16-F1
#
_entry.id   AF-A0A514CL16-F1
#
_cell.length_a   1.000
_cell.length_b   1.000
_cell.length_c   1.000
_cell.angle_alpha   90.00
_cell.angle_beta   90.00
_cell.angle_gamma   90.00
#
_symmetry.space_group_name_H-M   'P 1'
#
loop_
_entity.id
_entity.type
_entity.pdbx_description
1 polymer ?
#
loop_
_entity_poly.entity_id
_entity_poly.type
_entity_poly.pdbx_seq_one_letter_code
_entity_poly.pdbx_strand_id
1 'polypeptide(L)'
;MKSLLISCFVLAINLPSYGQQIIPPKDIQIKMAVLAAPEESRKGAMVYGYGAEGQLTVLREGENEMICTGDDPDKDGLNVACYQKELEAFMARGRELKKEGKTFREIFDTREEEVKEGILKMPDNGATLYVFSADEKDVNWSNGEVENGSFRYVVYIPYATRESTGLPLRPEAPGMPWIMDPGTHRAHIMITPPKE
;
A
#
# COMPACT_ATOMS: atom_id res chain seq x y z
N MET A 1 14.32 -7.68 -72.61
CA MET A 1 14.98 -7.27 -71.35
C MET A 1 13.88 -6.90 -70.36
N LYS A 2 13.57 -7.78 -69.40
CA LYS A 2 12.53 -7.56 -68.38
C LYS A 2 13.20 -6.93 -67.15
N SER A 3 12.81 -5.70 -66.81
CA SER A 3 13.31 -5.01 -65.62
C SER A 3 12.54 -5.52 -64.40
N LEU A 4 13.26 -6.10 -63.43
CA LEU A 4 12.72 -6.56 -62.15
C LEU A 4 12.77 -5.38 -61.17
N LEU A 5 11.62 -4.82 -60.81
CA LEU A 5 11.47 -3.85 -59.73
C LEU A 5 11.28 -4.60 -58.41
N ILE A 6 12.34 -4.67 -57.60
CA ILE A 6 12.28 -5.18 -56.22
C ILE A 6 11.80 -4.03 -55.34
N SER A 7 10.56 -4.11 -54.87
CA SER A 7 10.00 -3.21 -53.86
C SER A 7 10.42 -3.69 -52.47
N CYS A 8 11.32 -2.95 -51.81
CA CYS A 8 11.67 -3.18 -50.41
C CYS A 8 10.55 -2.66 -49.50
N PHE A 9 9.73 -3.57 -48.98
CA PHE A 9 8.74 -3.28 -47.95
C PHE A 9 9.46 -3.21 -46.59
N VAL A 10 9.68 -2.00 -46.06
CA VAL A 10 10.24 -1.80 -44.72
C VAL A 10 9.12 -2.03 -43.71
N LEU A 11 9.16 -3.17 -43.02
CA LEU A 11 8.25 -3.51 -41.94
C LEU A 11 8.64 -2.70 -40.69
N ALA A 12 7.89 -1.64 -40.39
CA ALA A 12 8.06 -0.87 -39.17
C ALA A 12 7.58 -1.69 -37.96
N ILE A 13 8.51 -2.26 -37.21
CA ILE A 13 8.24 -2.95 -35.95
C ILE A 13 7.92 -1.86 -34.91
N ASN A 14 6.63 -1.71 -34.59
CA ASN A 14 6.19 -0.91 -33.45
C ASN A 14 6.51 -1.70 -32.18
N LEU A 15 7.69 -1.47 -31.61
CA LEU A 15 7.97 -1.91 -30.25
C LEU A 15 7.10 -1.06 -29.31
N PRO A 16 6.31 -1.66 -28.40
CA PRO A 16 5.67 -0.90 -27.35
C PRO A 16 6.78 -0.24 -26.52
N SER A 17 6.84 1.09 -26.58
CA SER A 17 7.64 1.87 -25.65
C SER A 17 6.98 1.71 -24.28
N TYR A 18 7.48 0.79 -23.45
CA TYR A 18 7.22 0.86 -22.02
C TYR A 18 7.76 2.22 -21.57
N GLY A 19 6.85 3.16 -21.32
CA GLY A 19 7.22 4.42 -20.70
C GLY A 19 7.99 4.08 -19.43
N GLN A 20 9.22 4.60 -19.31
CA GLN A 20 10.02 4.37 -18.12
C GLN A 20 9.27 5.03 -16.96
N GLN A 21 8.67 4.22 -16.11
CA GLN A 21 7.92 4.69 -14.97
C GLN A 21 8.88 5.48 -14.07
N ILE A 22 8.57 6.76 -13.86
CA ILE A 22 9.48 7.67 -13.17
C ILE A 22 9.34 7.43 -11.67
N ILE A 23 10.22 6.61 -11.12
CA ILE A 23 10.35 6.43 -9.68
C ILE A 23 10.97 7.72 -9.11
N PRO A 24 10.30 8.41 -8.16
CA PRO A 24 10.84 9.64 -7.60
C PRO A 24 12.18 9.42 -6.87
N PRO A 25 13.01 10.45 -6.73
CA PRO A 25 14.22 10.38 -5.90
C PRO A 25 13.92 9.89 -4.48
N LYS A 26 14.91 9.24 -3.86
CA LYS A 26 14.79 8.62 -2.52
C LYS A 26 14.22 9.56 -1.46
N ASP A 27 14.67 10.81 -1.43
CA ASP A 27 14.23 11.83 -0.47
C ASP A 27 12.77 12.23 -0.68
N ILE A 28 12.32 12.31 -1.93
CA ILE A 28 10.91 12.58 -2.29
C ILE A 28 10.03 11.39 -1.90
N GLN A 29 10.45 10.17 -2.19
CA GLN A 29 9.72 8.97 -1.75
C GLN A 29 9.57 8.93 -0.22
N ILE A 30 10.64 9.23 0.53
CA ILE A 30 10.59 9.30 1.99
C ILE A 30 9.63 10.41 2.45
N LYS A 31 9.73 11.61 1.87
CA LYS A 31 8.88 12.76 2.21
C LYS A 31 7.40 12.43 2.03
N MET A 32 7.04 11.77 0.93
CA MET A 32 5.66 11.38 0.66
C MET A 32 5.20 10.21 1.54
N ALA A 33 6.02 9.16 1.68
CA ALA A 33 5.67 7.97 2.46
C ALA A 33 5.27 8.32 3.91
N VAL A 34 5.99 9.24 4.54
CA VAL A 34 5.72 9.63 5.93
C VAL A 34 4.49 10.52 6.10
N LEU A 35 3.87 11.00 5.02
CA LEU A 35 2.61 11.75 5.11
C LEU A 35 1.50 10.94 5.79
N ALA A 36 1.49 9.62 5.60
CA ALA A 36 0.56 8.73 6.27
C ALA A 36 0.82 8.59 7.79
N ALA A 37 2.04 8.84 8.28
CA ALA A 37 2.34 8.68 9.70
C ALA A 37 1.84 9.87 10.54
N PRO A 38 1.47 9.62 11.82
CA PRO A 38 1.34 10.67 12.83
C PRO A 38 2.59 11.55 12.85
N GLU A 39 2.40 12.87 13.00
CA GLU A 39 3.45 13.88 12.82
C GLU A 39 4.68 13.59 13.68
N GLU A 40 4.47 13.27 14.95
CA GLU A 40 5.51 12.95 15.94
C GLU A 40 6.34 11.70 15.57
N SER A 41 5.77 10.79 14.78
CA SER A 41 6.42 9.54 14.37
C SER A 41 7.18 9.66 13.05
N ARG A 42 6.92 10.69 12.24
CA ARG A 42 7.45 10.81 10.87
C ARG A 42 8.97 10.77 10.78
N LYS A 43 9.66 11.39 11.74
CA LYS A 43 11.14 11.49 11.72
C LYS A 43 11.82 10.14 11.93
N GLY A 44 11.30 9.33 12.85
CA GLY A 44 11.88 8.04 13.24
C GLY A 44 11.29 6.82 12.54
N ALA A 45 10.27 6.97 11.69
CA ALA A 45 9.65 5.82 11.03
C ALA A 45 10.63 5.11 10.08
N MET A 46 10.60 3.78 10.05
CA MET A 46 11.20 3.03 8.96
C MET A 46 10.47 3.37 7.65
N VAL A 47 11.18 3.41 6.53
CA VAL A 47 10.56 3.70 5.22
C VAL A 47 11.01 2.68 4.18
N TYR A 48 10.05 1.91 3.68
CA TYR A 48 10.16 1.21 2.42
C TYR A 48 9.81 2.16 1.26
N GLY A 49 10.46 1.97 0.13
CA GLY A 49 10.11 2.59 -1.15
C GLY A 49 10.64 1.75 -2.30
N TYR A 50 10.73 2.31 -3.49
CA TYR A 50 11.03 1.56 -4.71
C TYR A 50 12.43 1.90 -5.24
N GLY A 51 13.22 0.85 -5.50
CA GLY A 51 14.51 0.94 -6.17
C GLY A 51 14.36 1.13 -7.69
N ALA A 52 15.48 1.30 -8.40
CA ALA A 52 15.47 1.58 -9.84
C ALA A 52 14.82 0.48 -10.71
N GLU A 53 14.71 -0.75 -10.20
CA GLU A 53 14.08 -1.87 -10.90
C GLU A 53 12.62 -2.09 -10.44
N GLY A 54 12.04 -1.14 -9.70
CA GLY A 54 10.67 -1.24 -9.17
C GLY A 54 10.53 -2.24 -8.02
N GLN A 55 11.63 -2.70 -7.43
CA GLN A 55 11.58 -3.55 -6.24
C GLN A 55 11.43 -2.72 -4.97
N LEU A 56 10.57 -3.19 -4.05
CA LEU A 56 10.46 -2.61 -2.73
C LEU A 56 11.77 -2.82 -1.95
N THR A 57 12.31 -1.76 -1.38
CA THR A 57 13.57 -1.73 -0.65
C THR A 57 13.51 -0.75 0.52
N VAL A 58 14.41 -0.90 1.49
CA VAL A 58 14.50 0.03 2.62
C VAL A 58 15.20 1.32 2.16
N LEU A 59 14.49 2.44 2.24
CA LEU A 59 15.04 3.77 1.98
C LEU A 59 15.54 4.42 3.27
N ARG A 60 14.89 4.17 4.40
CA ARG A 60 15.29 4.69 5.71
C ARG A 60 15.09 3.63 6.78
N GLU A 61 16.13 3.41 7.59
CA GLU A 61 16.03 2.58 8.78
C GLU A 61 15.13 3.23 9.84
N GLY A 62 14.46 2.41 10.65
CA GLY A 62 13.56 2.88 11.70
C GLY A 62 14.24 3.09 13.04
N GLU A 63 13.79 4.11 13.77
CA GLU A 63 14.18 4.44 15.14
C GLU A 63 12.97 4.46 16.10
N ASN A 64 11.75 4.21 15.60
CA ASN A 64 10.52 4.17 16.38
C ASN A 64 9.55 3.06 15.93
N GLU A 65 8.30 3.14 16.42
CA GLU A 65 7.29 2.10 16.29
C GLU A 65 6.53 2.08 14.96
N MET A 66 6.89 2.96 14.01
CA MET A 66 6.17 3.09 12.74
C MET A 66 7.00 2.63 11.55
N ILE A 67 6.35 1.93 10.63
CA ILE A 67 6.89 1.52 9.34
C ILE A 67 6.00 2.12 8.26
N CYS A 68 6.61 2.86 7.33
CA CYS A 68 5.94 3.48 6.20
C CYS A 68 6.34 2.79 4.89
N THR A 69 5.40 2.71 3.97
CA THR A 69 5.60 2.20 2.61
C THR A 69 5.34 3.34 1.64
N GLY A 70 6.31 3.58 0.76
CA GLY A 70 6.22 4.53 -0.33
C GLY A 70 5.15 4.14 -1.36
N ASP A 71 4.87 5.10 -2.22
CA ASP A 71 3.87 4.99 -3.26
C ASP A 71 4.24 3.92 -4.29
N ASP A 72 3.25 3.11 -4.69
CA ASP A 72 3.42 2.03 -5.66
C ASP A 72 3.43 2.63 -7.06
N PRO A 73 4.57 2.70 -7.76
CA PRO A 73 4.70 3.50 -8.97
C PRO A 73 3.83 2.97 -10.13
N ASP A 74 3.35 1.71 -10.03
CA ASP A 74 2.46 1.07 -11.00
C ASP A 74 0.99 1.51 -10.85
N LYS A 75 0.68 2.42 -9.92
CA LYS A 75 -0.67 2.90 -9.63
C LYS A 75 -0.80 4.39 -9.87
N ASP A 76 -1.99 4.79 -10.31
CA ASP A 76 -2.33 6.20 -10.50
C ASP A 76 -2.58 6.90 -9.15
N GLY A 77 -2.10 8.14 -9.03
CA GLY A 77 -2.25 8.95 -7.82
C GLY A 77 -1.38 8.46 -6.67
N LEU A 78 -1.37 9.25 -5.60
CA LEU A 78 -0.59 8.91 -4.41
C LEU A 78 -1.38 7.97 -3.49
N ASN A 79 -0.76 6.86 -3.11
CA ASN A 79 -1.24 5.93 -2.08
C ASN A 79 -0.08 5.43 -1.21
N VAL A 80 0.10 6.08 -0.06
CA VAL A 80 1.13 5.73 0.92
C VAL A 80 0.49 5.22 2.20
N ALA A 81 1.18 4.34 2.91
CA ALA A 81 0.69 3.79 4.16
C ALA A 81 1.77 3.76 5.23
N CYS A 82 1.39 3.96 6.49
CA CYS A 82 2.24 3.73 7.65
C CYS A 82 1.51 2.86 8.67
N TYR A 83 2.18 1.92 9.29
CA TYR A 83 1.58 1.02 10.27
C TYR A 83 2.51 0.80 11.46
N GLN A 84 1.90 0.42 12.59
CA GLN A 84 2.65 0.05 13.77
C GLN A 84 3.45 -1.24 13.50
N LYS A 85 4.71 -1.28 13.98
CA LYS A 85 5.71 -2.29 13.59
C LYS A 85 5.35 -3.75 13.88
N GLU A 86 4.47 -4.04 14.84
CA GLU A 86 4.02 -5.41 15.15
C GLU A 86 3.18 -6.01 14.01
N LEU A 87 2.62 -5.18 13.12
CA LEU A 87 1.97 -5.66 11.90
C LEU A 87 2.95 -6.16 10.84
N GLU A 88 4.25 -5.92 11.00
CA GLU A 88 5.20 -6.17 9.91
C GLU A 88 5.28 -7.63 9.50
N ALA A 89 5.19 -8.58 10.44
CA ALA A 89 5.16 -9.99 10.09
C ALA A 89 3.99 -10.30 9.13
N PHE A 90 2.80 -9.77 9.43
CA PHE A 90 1.60 -9.94 8.60
C PHE A 90 1.71 -9.23 7.24
N MET A 91 2.26 -8.01 7.23
CA MET A 91 2.43 -7.21 6.01
C MET A 91 3.49 -7.82 5.09
N ALA A 92 4.64 -8.20 5.62
CA ALA A 92 5.72 -8.86 4.90
C ALA A 92 5.26 -10.17 4.27
N ARG A 93 4.53 -11.00 5.01
CA ARG A 93 3.99 -12.25 4.48
C ARG A 93 3.03 -12.02 3.31
N GLY A 94 2.21 -10.97 3.37
CA GLY A 94 1.37 -10.57 2.24
C GLY A 94 2.17 -10.15 1.00
N ARG A 95 3.28 -9.42 1.18
CA ARG A 95 4.17 -9.02 0.08
C ARG A 95 4.91 -10.21 -0.54
N GLU A 96 5.35 -11.15 0.27
CA GLU A 96 5.98 -12.40 -0.16
C GLU A 96 5.04 -13.22 -1.05
N LEU A 97 3.83 -13.51 -0.57
CA LEU A 97 2.83 -14.28 -1.33
C LEU A 97 2.42 -13.55 -2.62
N LYS A 98 2.32 -12.21 -2.61
CA LYS A 98 2.07 -11.43 -3.84
C LYS A 98 3.21 -11.61 -4.85
N LYS A 99 4.47 -11.63 -4.40
CA LYS A 99 5.65 -11.86 -5.26
C LYS A 99 5.67 -13.28 -5.84
N GLU A 100 5.10 -14.26 -5.14
CA GLU A 100 4.88 -15.62 -5.65
C GLU A 100 3.74 -15.70 -6.70
N GLY A 101 3.05 -14.59 -6.97
CA GLY A 101 1.95 -14.54 -7.94
C GLY A 101 0.61 -15.01 -7.38
N LYS A 102 0.48 -15.13 -6.05
CA LYS A 102 -0.79 -15.51 -5.40
C LYS A 102 -1.86 -14.43 -5.62
N THR A 103 -3.07 -14.88 -5.87
CA THR A 103 -4.25 -14.02 -5.94
C THR A 103 -4.62 -13.48 -4.55
N PHE A 104 -5.44 -12.43 -4.51
CA PHE A 104 -5.92 -11.87 -3.25
C PHE A 104 -6.57 -12.93 -2.35
N ARG A 105 -7.36 -13.85 -2.92
CA ARG A 105 -8.04 -14.89 -2.15
C ARG A 105 -7.05 -15.91 -1.57
N GLU A 106 -6.09 -16.36 -2.36
CA GLU A 106 -5.03 -17.26 -1.86
C GLU A 106 -4.21 -16.59 -0.75
N ILE A 107 -3.83 -15.32 -0.92
CA ILE A 107 -3.11 -14.56 0.13
C ILE A 107 -3.95 -14.44 1.40
N PHE A 108 -5.26 -14.28 1.29
CA PHE A 108 -6.16 -14.23 2.44
C PHE A 108 -6.21 -15.59 3.14
N ASP A 109 -6.47 -16.67 2.39
CA ASP A 109 -6.68 -18.00 2.95
C ASP A 109 -5.40 -18.54 3.58
N THR A 110 -4.25 -18.40 2.91
CA THR A 110 -2.94 -18.82 3.45
C THR A 110 -2.62 -18.09 4.76
N ARG A 111 -2.83 -16.78 4.84
CA ARG A 111 -2.56 -16.05 6.09
C ARG A 111 -3.55 -16.37 7.20
N GLU A 112 -4.81 -16.67 6.87
CA GLU A 112 -5.80 -17.14 7.85
C GLU A 112 -5.36 -18.47 8.48
N GLU A 113 -4.91 -19.41 7.65
CA GLU A 113 -4.39 -20.71 8.11
C GLU A 113 -3.13 -20.54 8.96
N GLU A 114 -2.14 -19.77 8.49
CA GLU A 114 -0.89 -19.53 9.22
C GLU A 114 -1.12 -18.82 10.56
N VAL A 115 -2.10 -17.91 10.65
CA VAL A 115 -2.46 -17.26 11.93
C VAL A 115 -3.13 -18.26 12.87
N LYS A 116 -4.06 -19.09 12.39
CA LYS A 116 -4.71 -20.15 13.19
C LYS A 116 -3.71 -21.17 13.73
N GLU A 117 -2.70 -21.51 12.94
CA GLU A 117 -1.61 -22.40 13.35
C GLU A 117 -0.57 -21.71 14.24
N GLY A 118 -0.68 -20.38 14.40
CA GLY A 118 0.24 -19.58 15.21
C GLY A 118 1.61 -19.36 14.57
N ILE A 119 1.77 -19.71 13.28
CA ILE A 119 2.96 -19.48 12.46
C ILE A 119 3.10 -17.99 12.15
N LEU A 120 2.02 -17.37 11.67
CA LEU A 120 1.96 -15.94 11.41
C LEU A 120 1.39 -15.21 12.62
N LYS A 121 2.14 -14.26 13.15
CA LYS A 121 1.69 -13.47 14.31
C LYS A 121 0.86 -12.27 13.86
N MET A 122 -0.27 -12.09 14.54
CA MET A 122 -1.02 -10.84 14.55
C MET A 122 -0.77 -10.11 15.88
N PRO A 123 -0.88 -8.77 15.93
CA PRO A 123 -0.76 -8.01 17.17
C PRO A 123 -1.87 -8.37 18.17
N ASP A 124 -1.51 -8.60 19.43
CA ASP A 124 -2.43 -9.04 20.49
C ASP A 124 -3.36 -7.91 20.96
N ASN A 125 -2.86 -6.67 21.02
CA ASN A 125 -3.60 -5.51 21.51
C ASN A 125 -4.19 -4.65 20.38
N GLY A 126 -4.25 -5.22 19.17
CA GLY A 126 -4.55 -4.50 17.95
C GLY A 126 -3.42 -3.58 17.49
N ALA A 127 -3.51 -3.12 16.25
CA ALA A 127 -2.51 -2.24 15.66
C ALA A 127 -3.12 -1.38 14.56
N THR A 128 -2.65 -0.14 14.47
CA THR A 128 -3.16 0.84 13.53
C THR A 128 -2.31 0.89 12.26
N LEU A 129 -3.00 0.95 11.12
CA LEU A 129 -2.46 1.32 9.83
C LEU A 129 -3.18 2.59 9.36
N TYR A 130 -2.38 3.54 8.90
CA TYR A 130 -2.79 4.80 8.32
C TYR A 130 -2.54 4.73 6.82
N VAL A 131 -3.52 5.12 6.02
CA VAL A 131 -3.37 5.32 4.57
C VAL A 131 -3.60 6.79 4.29
N PHE A 132 -2.71 7.40 3.52
CA PHE A 132 -2.88 8.73 2.98
C PHE A 132 -2.91 8.64 1.45
N SER A 133 -3.88 9.30 0.83
CA SER A 133 -4.06 9.26 -0.61
C SER A 133 -4.47 10.60 -1.19
N ALA A 134 -4.00 10.88 -2.40
CA ALA A 134 -4.34 12.08 -3.17
C ALA A 134 -4.45 11.74 -4.66
N ASP A 135 -5.28 12.50 -5.38
CA ASP A 135 -5.36 12.35 -6.85
C ASP A 135 -4.05 12.85 -7.48
N GLU A 136 -3.66 12.29 -8.63
CA GLU A 136 -2.44 12.64 -9.38
C GLU A 136 -2.23 14.15 -9.56
N LYS A 137 -3.31 14.88 -9.85
CA LYS A 137 -3.31 16.34 -10.06
C LYS A 137 -2.97 17.16 -8.81
N ASP A 138 -3.13 16.56 -7.63
CA ASP A 138 -2.95 17.21 -6.33
C ASP A 138 -1.57 16.91 -5.73
N VAL A 139 -0.68 16.26 -6.51
CA VAL A 139 0.65 15.82 -6.09
C VAL A 139 1.71 16.47 -6.96
N ASN A 140 2.65 17.17 -6.33
CA ASN A 140 3.85 17.65 -6.99
C ASN A 140 4.98 16.62 -6.83
N TRP A 141 5.07 15.69 -7.78
CA TRP A 141 6.07 14.62 -7.76
C TRP A 141 7.53 15.08 -7.82
N SER A 142 7.79 16.34 -8.20
CA SER A 142 9.15 16.87 -8.21
C SER A 142 9.66 17.24 -6.81
N ASN A 143 8.75 17.58 -5.89
CA ASN A 143 9.11 18.06 -4.55
C ASN A 143 8.35 17.36 -3.41
N GLY A 144 7.42 16.44 -3.71
CA GLY A 144 6.64 15.67 -2.74
C GLY A 144 5.61 16.48 -1.95
N GLU A 145 5.16 17.63 -2.46
CA GLU A 145 4.05 18.40 -1.88
C GLU A 145 2.70 17.85 -2.34
N VAL A 146 1.71 17.89 -1.44
CA VAL A 146 0.36 17.36 -1.68
C VAL A 146 -0.67 18.35 -1.12
N GLU A 147 -1.65 18.73 -1.93
CA GLU A 147 -2.68 19.71 -1.54
C GLU A 147 -3.94 19.04 -0.98
N ASN A 148 -4.60 18.19 -1.79
CA ASN A 148 -5.92 17.62 -1.47
C ASN A 148 -5.83 16.13 -1.11
N GLY A 149 -5.11 15.85 -0.03
CA GLY A 149 -4.98 14.50 0.51
C GLY A 149 -6.15 14.09 1.41
N SER A 150 -6.36 12.79 1.55
CA SER A 150 -7.35 12.24 2.47
C SER A 150 -6.82 11.01 3.19
N PHE A 151 -7.27 10.83 4.42
CA PHE A 151 -6.88 9.71 5.26
C PHE A 151 -7.90 8.57 5.21
N ARG A 152 -7.39 7.37 5.43
CA ARG A 152 -8.16 6.22 5.90
C ARG A 152 -7.37 5.55 7.02
N TYR A 153 -8.06 5.18 8.09
CA TYR A 153 -7.47 4.45 9.20
C TYR A 153 -8.04 3.04 9.25
N VAL A 154 -7.15 2.10 9.58
CA VAL A 154 -7.43 0.69 9.78
C VAL A 154 -6.92 0.33 11.16
N VAL A 155 -7.78 -0.16 12.04
CA VAL A 155 -7.37 -0.70 13.34
C VAL A 155 -7.62 -2.19 13.33
N TYR A 156 -6.54 -2.97 13.25
CA TYR A 156 -6.63 -4.43 13.27
C TYR A 156 -7.07 -4.89 14.65
N ILE A 157 -8.11 -5.73 14.67
CA ILE A 157 -8.71 -6.35 15.85
C ILE A 157 -9.01 -7.83 15.50
N PRO A 158 -7.97 -8.67 15.37
CA PRO A 158 -8.10 -10.05 14.89
C PRO A 158 -9.23 -10.82 15.56
N TYR A 159 -10.02 -11.53 14.76
CA TYR A 159 -11.16 -12.36 15.17
C TYR A 159 -12.32 -11.64 15.86
N ALA A 160 -12.28 -10.31 16.01
CA ALA A 160 -13.41 -9.56 16.51
C ALA A 160 -14.61 -9.68 15.55
N THR A 161 -15.82 -9.71 16.13
CA THR A 161 -17.09 -9.73 15.39
C THR A 161 -17.91 -8.47 15.66
N ARG A 162 -18.97 -8.27 14.87
CA ARG A 162 -19.98 -7.24 15.11
C ARG A 162 -20.56 -7.34 16.54
N GLU A 163 -20.82 -8.54 17.03
CA GLU A 163 -21.40 -8.78 18.35
C GLU A 163 -20.41 -8.41 19.47
N SER A 164 -19.12 -8.71 19.29
CA SER A 164 -18.09 -8.36 20.29
C SER A 164 -17.76 -6.87 20.34
N THR A 165 -17.96 -6.14 19.24
CA THR A 165 -17.51 -4.74 19.09
C THR A 165 -18.65 -3.72 19.06
N GLY A 166 -19.85 -4.14 18.68
CA GLY A 166 -20.98 -3.25 18.36
C GLY A 166 -20.84 -2.50 17.03
N LEU A 167 -19.76 -2.72 16.25
CA LEU A 167 -19.52 -2.01 15.00
C LEU A 167 -20.42 -2.52 13.87
N PRO A 168 -21.03 -1.65 13.06
CA PRO A 168 -21.82 -2.08 11.91
C PRO A 168 -20.92 -2.71 10.83
N LEU A 169 -21.52 -3.48 9.91
CA LEU A 169 -20.80 -4.13 8.79
C LEU A 169 -20.48 -3.19 7.62
N ARG A 170 -20.96 -1.94 7.70
CA ARG A 170 -20.74 -0.87 6.73
C ARG A 170 -21.02 0.48 7.41
N PRO A 171 -20.42 1.58 6.95
CA PRO A 171 -20.71 2.89 7.51
C PRO A 171 -22.11 3.35 7.09
N GLU A 172 -22.82 4.04 7.98
CA GLU A 172 -24.13 4.64 7.70
C GLU A 172 -24.07 6.18 7.60
N ALA A 173 -22.95 6.78 7.99
CA ALA A 173 -22.67 8.19 7.85
C ALA A 173 -21.19 8.42 7.46
N PRO A 174 -20.84 9.55 6.83
CA PRO A 174 -19.44 9.92 6.57
C PRO A 174 -18.61 9.90 7.86
N GLY A 175 -17.42 9.32 7.83
CA GLY A 175 -16.58 9.18 9.03
C GLY A 175 -16.96 8.06 10.00
N MET A 176 -18.12 7.41 9.85
CA MET A 176 -18.60 6.41 10.79
C MET A 176 -17.71 5.15 10.78
N PRO A 177 -17.17 4.71 11.94
CA PRO A 177 -16.43 3.46 12.03
C PRO A 177 -17.31 2.23 11.73
N TRP A 178 -16.72 1.23 11.09
CA TRP A 178 -17.39 -0.03 10.79
C TRP A 178 -16.38 -1.19 10.78
N ILE A 179 -16.84 -2.43 10.94
CA ILE A 179 -15.96 -3.61 10.96
C ILE A 179 -15.94 -4.29 9.59
N MET A 180 -14.75 -4.52 9.06
CA MET A 180 -14.50 -5.33 7.87
C MET A 180 -13.97 -6.71 8.28
N ASP A 181 -14.37 -7.74 7.52
CA ASP A 181 -13.98 -9.14 7.71
C ASP A 181 -14.17 -9.66 9.15
N PRO A 182 -15.35 -9.46 9.77
CA PRO A 182 -15.60 -9.89 11.15
C PRO A 182 -15.37 -11.40 11.31
N GLY A 183 -14.74 -11.80 12.42
CA GLY A 183 -14.47 -13.20 12.76
C GLY A 183 -13.28 -13.82 12.02
N THR A 184 -12.45 -13.03 11.34
CA THR A 184 -11.26 -13.51 10.61
C THR A 184 -9.96 -12.99 11.22
N HIS A 185 -8.82 -13.59 10.86
CA HIS A 185 -7.49 -13.17 11.31
C HIS A 185 -7.20 -11.69 11.09
N ARG A 186 -7.81 -11.08 10.06
CA ARG A 186 -7.62 -9.68 9.70
C ARG A 186 -8.83 -8.79 9.96
N ALA A 187 -9.77 -9.21 10.82
CA ALA A 187 -10.88 -8.35 11.23
C ALA A 187 -10.34 -6.97 11.65
N HIS A 188 -10.96 -5.89 11.16
CA HIS A 188 -10.45 -4.54 11.40
C HIS A 188 -11.54 -3.48 11.39
N ILE A 189 -11.33 -2.44 12.17
CA ILE A 189 -12.13 -1.22 12.16
C ILE A 189 -11.67 -0.35 11.01
N MET A 190 -12.61 0.02 10.14
CA MET A 190 -12.42 0.93 9.03
C MET A 190 -12.95 2.30 9.41
N ILE A 191 -12.10 3.33 9.27
CA ILE A 191 -12.47 4.72 9.51
C ILE A 191 -12.03 5.54 8.30
N THR A 192 -12.99 6.15 7.61
CA THR A 192 -12.72 7.06 6.49
C THR A 192 -13.33 8.41 6.85
N PRO A 193 -12.52 9.35 7.38
CA PRO A 193 -12.99 10.70 7.62
C PRO A 193 -13.65 11.31 6.37
N PRO A 194 -14.66 12.16 6.53
CA PRO A 194 -15.15 12.95 5.40
C PRO A 194 -14.00 13.78 4.83
N LYS A 195 -13.99 13.97 3.51
CA LYS A 195 -13.09 14.94 2.88
C LYS A 195 -13.52 16.35 3.33
N GLU A 196 -12.53 17.20 3.59
CA GLU A 196 -12.76 18.64 3.82
C GLU A 196 -13.19 19.35 2.54
#